data_AF-A0A5J4PBX5-F1
#
_entry.id   AF-A0A5J4PBX5-F1
#
_cell.length_a   1.000
_cell.length_b   1.000
_cell.length_c   1.000
_cell.angle_alpha   90.00
_cell.angle_beta   90.00
_cell.angle_gamma   90.00
#
_symmetry.space_group_name_H-M   'P 1'
#
loop_
_entity.id
_entity.type
_entity.pdbx_description
1 polymer ?
#
loop_
_entity_poly.entity_id
_entity_poly.type
_entity_poly.pdbx_seq_one_letter_code
_entity_poly.pdbx_strand_id
1 'polypeptide(L)'
;KTVCPDMTEKERKTAIDSVTYAIQEKVSEKDSTLTGIVDAYYGGNEFWLSIYQDFYDVRLVFAPPASIGKFGWDTDNWMWPRHTGDFCLFRIYADKKNRPAGYHPDNTPYHPSYVAPISLKGYEEGSFCLTLGYPGSTERDLSSFGIEEIVTNKNQAVIDVRGVKQAIWKREMDKNPDIRFKYASKYAESSNYWKNSIGMNLTIRKQKVLEKKR
;
A
#
# COMPACT_ATOMS: atom_id res chain seq x y z
N LYS A 1 10.97 -23.26 -18.43
CA LYS A 1 10.15 -23.28 -19.67
C LYS A 1 10.41 -21.97 -20.40
N THR A 2 10.67 -21.99 -21.70
CA THR A 2 10.80 -20.77 -22.50
C THR A 2 9.39 -20.27 -22.87
N VAL A 3 9.12 -18.97 -22.73
CA VAL A 3 7.85 -18.36 -23.15
C VAL A 3 7.87 -18.21 -24.66
N CYS A 4 6.87 -18.75 -25.36
CA CYS A 4 6.82 -18.77 -26.83
C CYS A 4 5.57 -18.06 -27.38
N PRO A 5 5.62 -17.48 -28.60
CA PRO A 5 4.50 -16.73 -29.17
C PRO A 5 3.22 -17.53 -29.42
N ASP A 6 3.36 -18.84 -29.65
CA ASP A 6 2.29 -19.79 -29.97
C ASP A 6 1.50 -20.28 -28.74
N MET A 7 1.94 -19.93 -27.52
CA MET A 7 1.23 -20.26 -26.29
C MET A 7 -0.13 -19.53 -26.22
N THR A 8 -1.16 -20.25 -25.78
CA THR A 8 -2.41 -19.62 -25.33
C THR A 8 -2.13 -18.68 -24.16
N GLU A 9 -3.03 -17.74 -23.89
CA GLU A 9 -2.87 -16.79 -22.78
C GLU A 9 -2.70 -17.51 -21.42
N LYS A 10 -3.48 -18.58 -21.19
CA LYS A 10 -3.38 -19.38 -19.96
C LYS A 10 -2.03 -20.07 -19.84
N GLU A 11 -1.55 -20.70 -20.90
CA GLU A 11 -0.23 -21.36 -20.92
C GLU A 11 0.90 -20.36 -20.74
N ARG A 12 0.81 -19.22 -21.41
CA ARG A 12 1.77 -18.11 -21.30
C ARG A 12 1.85 -17.61 -19.86
N LYS A 13 0.71 -17.36 -19.21
CA LYS A 13 0.66 -16.96 -17.81
C LYS A 13 1.32 -17.99 -16.90
N THR A 14 0.96 -19.27 -17.04
CA THR A 14 1.59 -20.35 -16.25
C THR A 14 3.10 -20.45 -16.51
N ALA A 15 3.55 -20.24 -17.75
CA ALA A 15 4.97 -20.23 -18.09
C ALA A 15 5.71 -19.05 -17.45
N ILE A 16 5.13 -17.84 -17.50
CA ILE A 16 5.66 -16.63 -16.84
C ILE A 16 5.75 -16.84 -15.33
N ASP A 17 4.69 -17.34 -14.69
CA ASP A 17 4.67 -17.63 -13.25
C ASP A 17 5.78 -18.62 -12.87
N SER A 18 5.95 -19.68 -13.67
CA SER A 18 7.00 -20.68 -13.44
C SER A 18 8.41 -20.10 -13.58
N VAL A 19 8.64 -19.23 -14.57
CA VAL A 19 9.95 -18.57 -14.77
C VAL A 19 10.23 -17.56 -13.67
N THR A 20 9.21 -16.78 -13.28
CA THR A 20 9.27 -15.83 -12.18
C THR A 20 9.71 -16.53 -10.90
N TYR A 21 9.01 -17.60 -10.52
CA TYR A 21 9.34 -18.39 -9.34
C TYR A 21 10.79 -18.92 -9.38
N ALA A 22 11.22 -19.49 -10.52
CA ALA A 22 12.58 -19.99 -10.67
C ALA A 22 13.65 -18.88 -10.58
N ILE A 23 13.36 -17.65 -11.01
CA ILE A 23 14.26 -16.50 -10.84
C ILE A 23 14.34 -16.09 -9.37
N GLN A 24 13.20 -16.03 -8.68
CA GLN A 24 13.13 -15.66 -7.27
C GLN A 24 13.89 -16.68 -6.40
N GLU A 25 13.72 -17.98 -6.65
CA GLU A 25 14.44 -19.03 -5.92
C GLU A 25 15.97 -18.89 -6.04
N LYS A 26 16.48 -18.59 -7.24
CA LYS A 26 17.92 -18.38 -7.45
C LYS A 26 18.52 -17.26 -6.60
N VAL A 27 17.73 -16.26 -6.22
CA VAL A 27 18.19 -15.20 -5.31
C VAL A 27 18.43 -15.79 -3.92
N SER A 28 17.46 -16.54 -3.39
CA SER A 28 17.54 -17.14 -2.06
C SER A 28 18.50 -18.34 -1.99
N GLU A 29 18.74 -19.05 -3.11
CA GLU A 29 19.80 -20.07 -3.20
C GLU A 29 21.21 -19.48 -3.05
N LYS A 30 21.41 -18.27 -3.60
CA LYS A 30 22.70 -17.56 -3.52
C LYS A 30 22.94 -16.98 -2.12
N ASP A 31 21.90 -16.44 -1.51
CA ASP A 31 21.91 -15.94 -0.14
C ASP A 31 20.50 -16.10 0.46
N SER A 32 20.37 -16.99 1.44
CA SER A 32 19.08 -17.32 2.06
C SER A 32 18.47 -16.16 2.85
N THR A 33 19.21 -15.07 3.05
CA THR A 33 18.71 -13.86 3.69
C THR A 33 18.08 -12.89 2.68
N LEU A 34 18.34 -13.08 1.38
CA LEU A 34 17.81 -12.22 0.31
C LEU A 34 16.51 -12.78 -0.27
N THR A 35 15.60 -11.85 -0.59
CA THR A 35 14.32 -12.14 -1.22
C THR A 35 14.29 -11.49 -2.59
N GLY A 36 14.09 -12.30 -3.65
CA GLY A 36 13.86 -11.82 -5.01
C GLY A 36 12.37 -11.59 -5.27
N ILE A 37 12.02 -10.45 -5.84
CA ILE A 37 10.66 -10.15 -6.33
C ILE A 37 10.77 -9.77 -7.80
N VAL A 38 10.05 -10.49 -8.65
CA VAL A 38 9.94 -10.16 -10.07
C VAL A 38 8.60 -9.49 -10.30
N ASP A 39 8.63 -8.23 -10.71
CA ASP A 39 7.44 -7.44 -10.99
C ASP A 39 7.29 -7.21 -12.49
N ALA A 40 6.04 -7.30 -12.96
CA ALA A 40 5.68 -7.01 -14.34
C ALA A 40 5.35 -5.51 -14.50
N TYR A 41 5.99 -4.88 -15.48
CA TYR A 41 5.77 -3.49 -15.86
C TYR A 41 5.11 -3.40 -17.23
N TYR A 42 4.39 -2.29 -17.46
CA TYR A 42 3.75 -1.97 -18.75
C TYR A 42 2.86 -3.09 -19.30
N GLY A 43 2.04 -3.71 -18.44
CA GLY A 43 1.16 -4.82 -18.83
C GLY A 43 1.89 -6.13 -19.12
N GLY A 44 3.11 -6.32 -18.59
CA GLY A 44 3.93 -7.52 -18.81
C GLY A 44 4.84 -7.44 -20.03
N ASN A 45 5.07 -6.23 -20.56
CA ASN A 45 6.07 -6.02 -21.62
C ASN A 45 7.50 -5.98 -21.06
N GLU A 46 7.65 -5.65 -19.78
CA GLU A 46 8.94 -5.66 -19.08
C GLU A 46 8.81 -6.37 -17.74
N PHE A 47 9.89 -6.99 -17.29
CA PHE A 47 9.98 -7.66 -15.99
C PHE A 47 11.25 -7.20 -15.28
N TRP A 48 11.10 -6.76 -14.04
CA TRP A 48 12.21 -6.26 -13.23
C TRP A 48 12.38 -7.15 -12.00
N LEU A 49 13.61 -7.58 -11.73
CA LEU A 49 13.98 -8.28 -10.50
C LEU A 49 14.48 -7.27 -9.47
N SER A 50 13.75 -7.14 -8.38
CA SER A 50 14.18 -6.42 -7.18
C SER A 50 14.69 -7.41 -6.14
N ILE A 51 15.85 -7.13 -5.55
CA ILE A 51 16.44 -7.96 -4.49
C ILE A 51 16.36 -7.18 -3.17
N TYR A 52 15.71 -7.78 -2.18
CA TYR A 52 15.49 -7.20 -0.87
C TYR A 52 16.21 -7.99 0.22
N GLN A 53 16.48 -7.30 1.32
CA GLN A 53 16.90 -7.90 2.58
C GLN A 53 15.76 -7.71 3.58
N ASP A 54 15.08 -8.81 3.91
CA ASP A 54 13.94 -8.78 4.82
C ASP A 54 14.40 -8.82 6.27
N PHE A 55 13.92 -7.89 7.11
CA PHE A 55 14.17 -7.89 8.55
C PHE A 55 12.90 -8.24 9.32
N TYR A 56 13.00 -9.18 10.26
CA TYR A 56 11.84 -9.79 10.91
C TYR A 56 11.61 -9.30 12.36
N ASP A 57 12.59 -8.61 12.96
CA ASP A 57 12.46 -8.00 14.29
C ASP A 57 12.24 -6.48 14.16
N VAL A 58 10.98 -6.07 14.07
CA VAL A 58 10.57 -4.67 13.95
C VAL A 58 9.75 -4.28 15.16
N ARG A 59 10.23 -3.33 15.96
CA ARG A 59 9.64 -2.96 17.24
C ARG A 59 9.07 -1.54 17.18
N LEU A 60 7.87 -1.36 17.72
CA LEU A 60 7.27 -0.04 17.90
C LEU A 60 8.10 0.76 18.91
N VAL A 61 8.54 1.96 18.53
CA VAL A 61 9.29 2.89 19.38
C VAL A 61 8.39 4.01 19.88
N PHE A 62 7.54 4.54 19.01
CA PHE A 62 6.69 5.67 19.33
C PHE A 62 5.42 5.67 18.48
N ALA A 63 4.30 5.99 19.10
CA ALA A 63 3.07 6.37 18.42
C ALA A 63 2.42 7.53 19.20
N PRO A 64 2.01 8.61 18.54
CA PRO A 64 1.25 9.66 19.21
C PRO A 64 -0.14 9.14 19.61
N PRO A 65 -0.81 9.77 20.58
CA PRO A 65 -2.21 9.49 20.88
C PRO A 65 -3.07 9.56 19.61
N ALA A 66 -4.13 8.73 19.55
CA ALA A 66 -5.04 8.71 18.39
C ALA A 66 -5.70 10.06 18.12
N SER A 67 -5.86 10.92 19.14
CA SER A 67 -6.34 12.30 18.97
C SER A 67 -5.38 13.18 18.15
N ILE A 68 -4.11 12.81 18.01
CA ILE A 68 -3.12 13.48 17.15
C ILE A 68 -2.91 12.68 15.87
N GLY A 69 -2.58 11.39 15.99
CA GLY A 69 -2.27 10.51 14.86
C GLY A 69 -3.45 10.26 13.93
N LYS A 70 -4.68 10.42 14.43
CA LYS A 70 -5.92 10.28 13.67
C LYS A 70 -6.90 11.43 13.97
N PHE A 71 -6.36 12.64 14.16
CA PHE A 71 -7.17 13.85 14.31
C PHE A 71 -8.15 14.00 13.12
N GLY A 72 -9.41 14.33 13.42
CA GLY A 72 -10.49 14.44 12.43
C GLY A 72 -11.10 13.11 11.98
N TRP A 73 -10.49 11.96 12.32
CA TRP A 73 -10.97 10.61 11.99
C TRP A 73 -11.43 10.48 10.53
N ASP A 74 -12.62 9.93 10.32
CA ASP A 74 -13.18 9.80 8.98
C ASP A 74 -13.58 11.15 8.42
N THR A 75 -14.10 12.09 9.23
CA THR A 75 -14.57 13.41 8.76
C THR A 75 -13.51 14.11 7.91
N ASP A 76 -12.27 14.13 8.37
CA ASP A 76 -11.18 14.79 7.66
C ASP A 76 -10.50 13.88 6.62
N ASN A 77 -10.80 12.57 6.60
CA ASN A 77 -10.19 11.66 5.65
C ASN A 77 -10.51 12.06 4.20
N TRP A 78 -9.48 12.16 3.36
CA TRP A 78 -9.52 12.73 1.99
C TRP A 78 -9.88 14.23 1.88
N MET A 79 -9.83 14.99 2.98
CA MET A 79 -10.10 16.43 3.01
C MET A 79 -8.84 17.28 3.21
N TRP A 80 -8.90 18.50 2.67
CA TRP A 80 -8.00 19.62 2.93
C TRP A 80 -8.85 20.87 3.25
N PRO A 81 -8.49 21.74 4.23
CA PRO A 81 -7.31 21.72 5.10
C PRO A 81 -7.19 20.50 6.02
N ARG A 82 -5.98 20.16 6.45
CA ARG A 82 -5.72 19.02 7.34
C ARG A 82 -4.72 19.35 8.44
N HIS A 83 -4.98 18.82 9.64
CA HIS A 83 -4.18 19.07 10.86
C HIS A 83 -3.82 17.76 11.60
N THR A 84 -3.73 16.63 10.89
CA THR A 84 -3.42 15.31 11.47
C THR A 84 -1.91 15.11 11.57
N GLY A 85 -1.40 14.76 12.77
CA GLY A 85 -0.01 14.36 12.99
C GLY A 85 0.20 12.86 12.74
N ASP A 86 -0.05 12.41 11.51
CA ASP A 86 -0.08 10.98 11.14
C ASP A 86 1.34 10.40 10.96
N PHE A 87 1.96 9.98 12.07
CA PHE A 87 3.24 9.27 12.04
C PHE A 87 3.36 8.30 13.21
N CYS A 88 4.20 7.28 13.04
CA CYS A 88 4.69 6.43 14.11
C CYS A 88 6.15 6.03 13.79
N LEU A 89 6.88 5.63 14.82
CA LEU A 89 8.29 5.25 14.69
C LEU A 89 8.44 3.78 15.04
N PHE A 90 9.06 3.04 14.13
CA PHE A 90 9.54 1.69 14.37
C PHE A 90 11.06 1.68 14.35
N ARG A 91 11.65 0.67 14.98
CA ARG A 91 13.07 0.37 14.90
C ARG A 91 13.26 -1.07 14.46
N ILE A 92 14.11 -1.24 13.46
CA ILE A 92 14.56 -2.54 12.99
C ILE A 92 15.67 -3.02 13.93
N TYR A 93 15.61 -4.29 14.30
CA TYR A 93 16.60 -5.01 15.09
C TYR A 93 17.21 -6.14 14.26
N ALA A 94 18.47 -6.43 14.54
CA ALA A 94 19.30 -7.37 13.80
C ALA A 94 20.17 -8.19 14.75
N ASP A 95 20.79 -9.25 14.23
CA ASP A 95 21.78 -10.02 14.98
C ASP A 95 23.04 -9.17 15.30
N LYS A 96 23.96 -9.71 16.10
CA LYS A 96 25.22 -9.03 16.47
C LYS A 96 26.13 -8.71 15.26
N LYS A 97 25.83 -9.26 14.08
CA LYS A 97 26.54 -9.02 12.81
C LYS A 97 25.74 -8.10 11.88
N ASN A 98 24.69 -7.43 12.39
CA ASN A 98 23.82 -6.52 11.65
C ASN A 98 23.01 -7.21 10.52
N ARG A 99 22.80 -8.52 10.62
CA ARG A 99 22.02 -9.33 9.64
C ARG A 99 20.59 -9.55 10.13
N PRO A 100 19.64 -9.84 9.22
CA PRO A 100 18.30 -10.20 9.62
C PRO A 100 18.24 -11.35 10.61
N ALA A 101 17.37 -11.20 11.60
CA ALA A 101 17.04 -12.24 12.55
C ALA A 101 15.56 -12.14 12.92
N GLY A 102 15.00 -13.27 13.36
CA GLY A 102 13.74 -13.26 14.09
C GLY A 102 13.89 -12.54 15.43
N TYR A 103 12.77 -12.29 16.10
CA TYR A 103 12.76 -11.65 17.42
C TYR A 103 13.66 -12.40 18.41
N HIS A 104 14.56 -11.65 19.05
CA HIS A 104 15.35 -12.13 20.17
C HIS A 104 15.64 -10.96 21.14
N PRO A 105 15.58 -11.16 22.48
CA PRO A 105 15.87 -10.10 23.44
C PRO A 105 17.25 -9.46 23.24
N ASP A 106 18.25 -10.25 22.86
CA ASP A 106 19.63 -9.80 22.65
C ASP A 106 19.92 -9.20 21.27
N ASN A 107 18.92 -9.11 20.37
CA ASN A 107 19.11 -8.42 19.10
C ASN A 107 19.44 -6.95 19.36
N THR A 108 20.29 -6.38 18.51
CA THR A 108 20.72 -4.98 18.60
C THR A 108 20.05 -4.15 17.50
N PRO A 109 19.89 -2.83 17.68
CA PRO A 109 19.40 -1.95 16.63
C PRO A 109 20.17 -2.14 15.32
N TYR A 110 19.45 -2.27 14.21
CA TYR A 110 20.04 -2.33 12.88
C TYR A 110 20.73 -1.01 12.53
N HIS A 111 21.91 -1.10 11.94
CA HIS A 111 22.70 0.02 11.45
C HIS A 111 22.60 0.07 9.92
N PRO A 112 21.74 0.93 9.34
CA PRO A 112 21.62 1.08 7.90
C PRO A 112 22.86 1.76 7.32
N SER A 113 23.11 1.55 6.02
CA SER A 113 24.16 2.26 5.28
C SER A 113 23.88 3.76 5.14
N TYR A 114 22.61 4.16 5.20
CA TYR A 114 22.17 5.55 5.07
C TYR A 114 20.90 5.83 5.88
N VAL A 115 20.82 7.03 6.46
CA VAL A 115 19.63 7.57 7.11
C VAL A 115 19.40 8.97 6.55
N ALA A 116 18.19 9.24 6.05
CA ALA A 116 17.84 10.56 5.54
C ALA A 116 17.85 11.58 6.70
N PRO A 117 18.60 12.70 6.59
CA PRO A 117 18.60 13.73 7.62
C PRO A 117 17.25 14.47 7.65
N ILE A 118 16.84 14.89 8.85
CA ILE A 118 15.62 15.69 9.05
C ILE A 118 15.99 17.17 8.97
N SER A 119 15.37 17.90 8.04
CA SER A 119 15.54 19.34 7.92
C SER A 119 14.72 20.08 8.97
N LEU A 120 15.34 21.03 9.67
CA LEU A 120 14.65 21.97 10.57
C LEU A 120 14.34 23.33 9.91
N LYS A 121 14.64 23.48 8.62
CA LYS A 121 14.48 24.75 7.88
C LYS A 121 13.02 25.09 7.55
N GLY A 122 12.09 24.15 7.69
CA GLY A 122 10.72 24.30 7.21
C GLY A 122 10.61 24.22 5.69
N TYR A 123 9.48 24.68 5.15
CA TYR A 123 9.20 24.77 3.72
C TYR A 123 8.27 25.96 3.44
N GLU A 124 8.33 26.47 2.21
CA GLU A 124 7.50 27.58 1.71
C GLU A 124 6.75 27.13 0.45
N GLU A 125 5.73 27.89 0.05
CA GLU A 125 5.01 27.64 -1.21
C GLU A 125 5.99 27.62 -2.40
N GLY A 126 5.87 26.60 -3.26
CA GLY A 126 6.78 26.40 -4.39
C GLY A 126 8.10 25.68 -4.07
N SER A 127 8.36 25.33 -2.81
CA SER A 127 9.53 24.51 -2.44
C SER A 127 9.50 23.15 -3.14
N PHE A 128 10.65 22.71 -3.67
CA PHE A 128 10.77 21.39 -4.29
C PHE A 128 10.51 20.27 -3.29
N CYS A 129 9.72 19.28 -3.70
CA CYS A 129 9.45 18.08 -2.93
C CYS A 129 9.52 16.84 -3.84
N LEU A 130 10.23 15.81 -3.40
CA LEU A 130 10.27 14.50 -4.02
C LEU A 130 9.82 13.46 -3.00
N THR A 131 8.86 12.62 -3.38
CA THR A 131 8.42 11.48 -2.58
C THR A 131 8.91 10.20 -3.20
N LEU A 132 9.60 9.38 -2.40
CA LEU A 132 10.04 8.03 -2.76
C LEU A 132 9.22 7.02 -1.96
N GLY A 133 8.78 5.95 -2.61
CA GLY A 133 8.00 4.89 -1.98
C GLY A 133 7.56 3.82 -2.98
N TYR A 134 6.72 2.92 -2.51
CA TYR A 134 6.24 1.75 -3.25
C TYR A 134 4.73 1.91 -3.53
N PRO A 135 4.32 2.66 -4.59
CA PRO A 135 2.91 2.77 -4.95
C PRO A 135 2.37 1.40 -5.35
N GLY A 136 1.24 0.98 -4.77
CA GLY A 136 0.71 -0.38 -4.96
C GLY A 136 0.30 -0.67 -6.41
N SER A 137 -0.61 0.13 -6.98
CA SER A 137 -1.01 -0.02 -8.37
C SER A 137 -1.58 1.28 -8.94
N THR A 138 -1.52 1.43 -10.26
CA THR A 138 -2.20 2.51 -10.98
C THR A 138 -2.72 1.98 -12.31
N GLU A 139 -3.83 2.53 -12.76
CA GLU A 139 -4.53 2.10 -13.97
C GLU A 139 -4.69 3.30 -14.94
N ARG A 140 -3.56 3.97 -15.25
CA ARG A 140 -3.56 5.24 -16.00
C ARG A 140 -3.94 5.06 -17.48
N ASP A 141 -3.61 3.90 -18.04
CA ASP A 141 -3.78 3.61 -19.47
C ASP A 141 -5.09 2.88 -19.79
N LEU A 142 -6.02 2.78 -18.82
CA LEU A 142 -7.32 2.17 -19.07
C LEU A 142 -8.08 2.86 -20.21
N SER A 143 -8.79 2.06 -20.98
CA SER A 143 -9.74 2.54 -21.98
C SER A 143 -10.91 3.29 -21.33
N SER A 144 -11.63 4.07 -22.12
CA SER A 144 -12.87 4.70 -21.69
C SER A 144 -13.88 3.67 -21.14
N PHE A 145 -13.97 2.49 -21.74
CA PHE A 145 -14.80 1.38 -21.25
C PHE A 145 -14.33 0.85 -19.89
N GLY A 146 -13.01 0.71 -19.66
CA GLY A 146 -12.47 0.27 -18.37
C GLY A 146 -12.75 1.28 -17.26
N ILE A 147 -12.66 2.58 -17.56
CA ILE A 147 -13.04 3.63 -16.60
C ILE A 147 -14.54 3.60 -16.32
N GLU A 148 -15.37 3.36 -17.33
CA GLU A 148 -16.82 3.25 -17.18
C GLU A 148 -17.19 2.07 -16.28
N GLU A 149 -16.56 0.92 -16.47
CA GLU A 149 -16.74 -0.26 -15.60
C GLU A 149 -16.32 0.03 -14.14
N ILE A 150 -15.20 0.73 -13.93
CA ILE A 150 -14.76 1.14 -12.59
C ILE A 150 -15.82 2.00 -11.92
N VAL A 151 -16.33 3.02 -12.61
CA VAL A 151 -17.25 3.99 -12.02
C VAL A 151 -18.62 3.37 -11.75
N THR A 152 -19.18 2.69 -12.75
CA THR A 152 -20.57 2.22 -12.73
C THR A 152 -20.75 0.93 -11.95
N ASN A 153 -19.76 0.04 -11.99
CA ASN A 153 -19.88 -1.29 -11.38
C ASN A 153 -18.99 -1.44 -10.16
N LYS A 154 -17.65 -1.36 -10.33
CA LYS A 154 -16.71 -1.71 -9.25
C LYS A 154 -16.83 -0.77 -8.05
N ASN A 155 -16.68 0.53 -8.27
CA ASN A 155 -16.77 1.52 -7.20
C ASN A 155 -18.18 1.58 -6.60
N GLN A 156 -19.22 1.46 -7.42
CA GLN A 156 -20.60 1.47 -6.92
C GLN A 156 -20.86 0.28 -5.97
N ALA A 157 -20.46 -0.93 -6.35
CA ALA A 157 -20.57 -2.10 -5.48
C ALA A 157 -19.78 -1.94 -4.17
N VAL A 158 -18.56 -1.37 -4.24
CA VAL A 158 -17.76 -1.05 -3.05
C VAL A 158 -18.49 -0.05 -2.15
N ILE A 159 -19.08 1.00 -2.72
CA ILE A 159 -19.82 2.03 -1.98
C ILE A 159 -21.01 1.42 -1.24
N ASP A 160 -21.83 0.63 -1.95
CA ASP A 160 -23.07 0.09 -1.41
C ASP A 160 -22.80 -0.95 -0.32
N VAL A 161 -21.95 -1.94 -0.61
CA VAL A 161 -21.64 -3.03 0.33
C VAL A 161 -20.91 -2.50 1.55
N ARG A 162 -19.88 -1.66 1.37
CA ARG A 162 -19.13 -1.11 2.51
C ARG A 162 -19.96 -0.10 3.28
N GLY A 163 -20.90 0.61 2.65
CA GLY A 163 -21.82 1.52 3.34
C GLY A 163 -22.65 0.79 4.40
N VAL A 164 -23.31 -0.31 3.99
CA VAL A 164 -24.10 -1.14 4.92
C VAL A 164 -23.22 -1.75 6.01
N LYS A 165 -22.10 -2.37 5.63
CA LYS A 165 -21.18 -3.04 6.56
C LYS A 165 -20.67 -2.10 7.65
N GLN A 166 -20.28 -0.89 7.26
CA GLN A 166 -19.75 0.08 8.20
C GLN A 166 -20.82 0.70 9.08
N ALA A 167 -22.04 0.90 8.58
CA ALA A 167 -23.14 1.36 9.43
C ALA A 167 -23.41 0.40 10.59
N ILE A 168 -23.37 -0.92 10.33
CA ILE A 168 -23.50 -1.96 11.35
C ILE A 168 -22.34 -1.89 12.35
N TRP A 169 -21.10 -1.88 11.85
CA TRP A 169 -19.93 -1.78 12.71
C TRP A 169 -19.97 -0.54 13.59
N LYS A 170 -20.22 0.64 13.02
CA LYS A 170 -20.24 1.91 13.75
C LYS A 170 -21.26 1.88 14.88
N ARG A 171 -22.47 1.38 14.61
CA ARG A 171 -23.53 1.24 15.61
C ARG A 171 -23.11 0.39 16.81
N GLU A 172 -22.44 -0.73 16.59
CA GLU A 172 -22.00 -1.61 17.69
C GLU A 172 -20.73 -1.08 18.39
N MET A 173 -19.80 -0.48 17.64
CA MET A 173 -18.61 0.18 18.16
C MET A 173 -18.94 1.42 19.01
N ASP A 174 -20.09 2.05 18.77
CA ASP A 174 -20.55 3.19 19.58
C ASP A 174 -21.16 2.77 20.92
N LYS A 175 -21.69 1.54 21.00
CA LYS A 175 -22.27 1.00 22.22
C LYS A 175 -21.25 0.33 23.13
N ASN A 176 -20.19 -0.27 22.55
CA ASN A 176 -19.25 -1.10 23.30
C ASN A 176 -17.78 -0.76 22.98
N PRO A 177 -17.01 -0.25 23.96
CA PRO A 177 -15.58 0.05 23.81
C PRO A 177 -14.73 -1.16 23.39
N ASP A 178 -15.04 -2.37 23.84
CA ASP A 178 -14.29 -3.58 23.47
C ASP A 178 -14.50 -3.94 22.00
N ILE A 179 -15.72 -3.77 21.50
CA ILE A 179 -16.03 -3.95 20.07
C ILE A 179 -15.30 -2.88 19.28
N ARG A 180 -15.32 -1.62 19.74
CA ARG A 180 -14.57 -0.52 19.12
C ARG A 180 -13.09 -0.86 19.01
N PHE A 181 -12.46 -1.35 20.07
CA PHE A 181 -11.06 -1.74 20.06
C PHE A 181 -10.77 -2.86 19.06
N LYS A 182 -11.57 -3.93 19.09
CA LYS A 182 -11.40 -5.11 18.20
C LYS A 182 -11.65 -4.80 16.73
N TYR A 183 -12.51 -3.83 16.41
CA TYR A 183 -12.90 -3.50 15.03
C TYR A 183 -12.31 -2.20 14.49
N ALA A 184 -11.59 -1.42 15.29
CA ALA A 184 -11.06 -0.11 14.88
C ALA A 184 -10.26 -0.17 13.57
N SER A 185 -9.33 -1.13 13.45
CA SER A 185 -8.51 -1.31 12.25
C SER A 185 -9.36 -1.70 11.03
N LYS A 186 -10.22 -2.71 11.18
CA LYS A 186 -11.10 -3.21 10.11
C LYS A 186 -12.06 -2.13 9.61
N TYR A 187 -12.62 -1.34 10.53
CA TYR A 187 -13.50 -0.22 10.21
C TYR A 187 -12.74 0.86 9.43
N ALA A 188 -11.57 1.27 9.93
CA ALA A 188 -10.75 2.30 9.29
C ALA A 188 -10.34 1.93 7.86
N GLU A 189 -9.88 0.70 7.65
CA GLU A 189 -9.54 0.18 6.32
C GLU A 189 -10.76 0.23 5.38
N SER A 190 -11.92 -0.22 5.87
CA SER A 190 -13.14 -0.20 5.07
C SER A 190 -13.63 1.21 4.73
N SER A 191 -13.55 2.13 5.69
CA SER A 191 -13.91 3.54 5.50
C SER A 191 -13.02 4.22 4.49
N ASN A 192 -11.73 3.90 4.50
CA ASN A 192 -10.77 4.49 3.57
C ASN A 192 -11.10 4.17 2.11
N TYR A 193 -11.30 2.89 1.79
CA TYR A 193 -11.69 2.48 0.43
C TYR A 193 -13.09 2.99 0.05
N TRP A 194 -14.03 2.96 0.99
CA TRP A 194 -15.38 3.48 0.76
C TRP A 194 -15.37 4.96 0.35
N LYS A 195 -14.65 5.81 1.10
CA LYS A 195 -14.50 7.24 0.77
C LYS A 195 -13.73 7.46 -0.52
N ASN A 196 -12.66 6.70 -0.74
CA ASN A 196 -11.87 6.80 -1.97
C ASN A 196 -12.73 6.53 -3.22
N SER A 197 -13.55 5.47 -3.21
CA SER A 197 -14.45 5.17 -4.33
C SER A 197 -15.49 6.28 -4.58
N ILE A 198 -16.04 6.89 -3.52
CA ILE A 198 -16.95 8.04 -3.66
C ILE A 198 -16.22 9.23 -4.31
N GLY A 199 -15.06 9.59 -3.77
CA GLY A 199 -14.26 10.72 -4.26
C GLY A 199 -13.78 10.52 -5.69
N MET A 200 -13.37 9.31 -6.05
CA MET A 200 -12.96 8.93 -7.40
C MET A 200 -14.12 9.09 -8.39
N ASN A 201 -15.29 8.52 -8.09
CA ASN A 201 -16.47 8.63 -8.94
C ASN A 201 -16.90 10.08 -9.13
N LEU A 202 -16.91 10.88 -8.05
CA LEU A 202 -17.23 12.30 -8.10
C LEU A 202 -16.25 13.07 -9.01
N THR A 203 -14.94 12.81 -8.87
CA THR A 203 -13.89 13.51 -9.61
C THR A 203 -13.90 13.13 -11.09
N ILE A 204 -14.07 11.84 -11.42
CA ILE A 204 -14.17 11.38 -12.81
C ILE A 204 -15.31 12.09 -13.54
N ARG A 205 -16.49 12.19 -12.90
CA ARG A 205 -17.64 12.92 -13.43
C ARG A 205 -17.37 14.41 -13.55
N LYS A 206 -16.87 15.05 -12.48
CA LYS A 206 -16.61 16.50 -12.45
C LYS A 206 -15.59 16.93 -13.50
N GLN A 207 -14.53 16.13 -13.70
CA GLN A 207 -13.44 16.43 -14.63
C GLN A 207 -13.72 15.95 -16.06
N LYS A 208 -14.89 15.33 -16.31
CA LYS A 208 -15.27 14.77 -17.60
C LYS A 208 -14.21 13.83 -18.19
N VAL A 209 -13.67 12.95 -17.34
CA VAL A 209 -12.53 12.08 -17.71
C VAL A 209 -12.94 11.07 -18.78
N LEU A 210 -14.15 10.54 -18.69
CA LEU A 210 -14.67 9.59 -19.67
C LEU A 210 -14.81 10.23 -21.05
N GLU A 211 -15.35 11.45 -21.12
CA GLU A 211 -15.49 12.19 -22.37
C GLU A 211 -14.14 12.53 -22.99
N LYS A 212 -13.14 12.87 -22.17
CA LYS A 212 -11.78 13.17 -22.64
C LYS A 212 -11.02 11.97 -23.20
N LYS A 213 -11.41 10.75 -22.83
CA LYS A 213 -10.76 9.49 -23.25
C LYS A 213 -11.52 8.75 -24.36
N ARG A 214 -12.68 9.25 -24.78
CA ARG A 214 -13.43 8.76 -25.95
C ARG A 214 -12.95 9.50 -27.19
#